data_AF-Q0U367-F1
#
_entry.id   AF-Q0U367-F1
#
_cell.length_a   1.000
_cell.length_b   1.000
_cell.length_c   1.000
_cell.angle_alpha   90.00
_cell.angle_beta   90.00
_cell.angle_gamma   90.00
#
_symmetry.space_group_name_H-M   'P 1'
#
loop_
_entity.id
_entity.type
_entity.pdbx_description
1 polymer ?
#
loop_
_entity_poly.entity_id
_entity_poly.type
_entity_poly.pdbx_seq_one_letter_code
_entity_poly.pdbx_strand_id
1 'polypeptide(L)'
;MTTAHRPTFDPARGKEAQRGPAYHQRLLPAHTTLKRRQPGQGGEADAYKRDLRAELLEAEARHAAKKNGTYVEPESAMDTSGGSKRQIDAVPAAEDGEEDEAAAKRRRIEVLEQYRDIDADDSSEDSGSSDEDDEDEEDETAALMRELEKIKKERAEAKAKEEAERAAEEEEQREIDVARGNPLLNSRDFAMKRRWDDDVVFKNQARGTEDRNKKKEFINDMLRSDFHKKFMSKYVR
;
A
#
# COMPACT_ATOMS: atom_id res chain seq x y z
N MET A 1 59.62 -27.44 0.16
CA MET A 1 58.25 -27.64 -0.40
C MET A 1 58.37 -27.83 -1.90
N THR A 2 57.54 -28.66 -2.53
CA THR A 2 57.60 -28.91 -3.98
C THR A 2 56.76 -27.91 -4.77
N THR A 3 57.26 -27.45 -5.91
CA THR A 3 56.68 -26.37 -6.74
C THR A 3 55.65 -26.87 -7.77
N ALA A 4 55.19 -28.12 -7.66
CA ALA A 4 54.32 -28.75 -8.65
C ALA A 4 52.85 -28.26 -8.61
N HIS A 5 52.33 -27.99 -7.41
CA HIS A 5 50.99 -27.42 -7.24
C HIS A 5 51.07 -25.90 -7.35
N ARG A 6 50.59 -25.34 -8.48
CA ARG A 6 50.59 -23.90 -8.78
C ARG A 6 49.22 -23.48 -9.30
N PRO A 7 48.73 -22.26 -8.99
CA PRO A 7 47.51 -21.75 -9.61
C PRO A 7 47.72 -21.46 -11.10
N THR A 8 46.64 -21.56 -11.88
CA THR A 8 46.60 -21.19 -13.30
C THR A 8 46.35 -19.69 -13.43
N PHE A 9 47.40 -18.92 -13.72
CA PHE A 9 47.28 -17.48 -13.97
C PHE A 9 46.76 -17.17 -15.38
N ASP A 10 47.31 -17.83 -16.40
CA ASP A 10 46.80 -17.77 -17.78
C ASP A 10 45.91 -18.98 -18.11
N PRO A 11 44.68 -18.78 -18.63
CA PRO A 11 43.85 -19.87 -19.11
C PRO A 11 44.32 -20.38 -20.49
N ALA A 12 44.10 -21.67 -20.75
CA ALA A 12 44.41 -22.29 -22.03
C ALA A 12 43.57 -21.65 -23.16
N ARG A 13 44.23 -20.98 -24.12
CA ARG A 13 43.56 -20.33 -25.26
C ARG A 13 43.13 -21.37 -26.29
N GLY A 14 41.88 -21.29 -26.73
CA GLY A 14 41.36 -22.13 -27.80
C GLY A 14 42.14 -21.95 -29.12
N LYS A 15 42.45 -23.08 -29.75
CA LYS A 15 42.97 -23.20 -31.12
C LYS A 15 42.26 -24.37 -31.79
N GLU A 16 42.40 -24.52 -33.10
CA GLU A 16 41.94 -25.72 -33.80
C GLU A 16 42.73 -26.93 -33.32
N ALA A 17 42.11 -27.73 -32.45
CA ALA A 17 42.68 -28.99 -31.97
C ALA A 17 42.53 -30.05 -33.06
N GLN A 18 43.60 -30.79 -33.35
CA GLN A 18 43.62 -31.84 -34.37
C GLN A 18 42.67 -32.98 -33.98
N ARG A 19 41.46 -32.95 -34.53
CA ARG A 19 40.35 -33.81 -34.14
C ARG A 19 40.49 -35.17 -34.81
N GLY A 20 41.07 -36.14 -34.08
CA GLY A 20 41.24 -37.51 -34.55
C GLY A 20 39.92 -38.24 -34.83
N PRO A 21 39.96 -39.44 -35.44
CA PRO A 21 38.77 -40.18 -35.89
C PRO A 21 37.91 -40.78 -34.76
N ALA A 22 38.19 -40.46 -33.50
CA ALA A 22 37.47 -40.94 -32.33
C ALA A 22 36.27 -40.04 -32.00
N TYR A 23 35.06 -40.60 -32.04
CA TYR A 23 33.83 -39.90 -31.70
C TYR A 23 33.38 -40.24 -30.27
N HIS A 24 32.99 -39.22 -29.51
CA HIS A 24 32.40 -39.38 -28.18
C HIS A 24 30.87 -39.60 -28.30
N GLN A 25 30.25 -40.32 -27.38
CA GLN A 25 28.80 -40.61 -27.39
C GLN A 25 27.91 -39.35 -27.53
N ARG A 26 28.32 -38.22 -26.94
CA ARG A 26 27.62 -36.91 -27.07
C ARG A 26 27.74 -36.25 -28.46
N LEU A 27 28.52 -36.81 -29.37
CA LEU A 27 28.66 -36.35 -30.77
C LEU A 27 27.87 -37.22 -31.76
N LEU A 28 27.13 -38.23 -31.27
CA LEU A 28 26.17 -38.95 -32.10
C LEU A 28 25.02 -38.01 -32.53
N PRO A 29 24.42 -38.20 -33.72
CA PRO A 29 23.36 -37.31 -34.22
C PRO A 29 22.17 -37.21 -33.28
N ALA A 30 21.95 -36.01 -32.72
CA ALA A 30 20.82 -35.66 -31.87
C ALA A 30 20.35 -34.25 -32.19
N HIS A 31 19.04 -33.98 -32.02
CA HIS A 31 18.41 -32.67 -32.31
C HIS A 31 18.75 -32.10 -33.69
N THR A 32 18.76 -32.95 -34.72
CA THR A 32 19.06 -32.59 -36.12
C THR A 32 18.07 -31.62 -36.77
N THR A 33 16.93 -31.36 -36.13
CA THR A 33 15.90 -30.42 -36.59
C THR A 33 15.78 -29.22 -35.64
N LEU A 34 16.10 -28.03 -36.15
CA LEU A 34 15.92 -26.78 -35.40
C LEU A 34 14.45 -26.34 -35.41
N LYS A 35 13.85 -26.22 -34.23
CA LYS A 35 12.51 -25.65 -34.07
C LYS A 35 12.55 -24.15 -34.40
N ARG A 36 11.66 -23.70 -35.29
CA ARG A 36 11.45 -22.28 -35.61
C ARG A 36 10.20 -21.78 -34.92
N ARG A 37 10.22 -20.53 -34.42
CA ARG A 37 9.03 -19.86 -33.85
C ARG A 37 7.94 -19.80 -34.92
N GLN A 38 6.72 -20.14 -34.55
CA GLN A 38 5.54 -20.00 -35.41
C GLN A 38 4.80 -18.69 -35.07
N PRO A 39 3.94 -18.16 -35.97
CA PRO A 39 3.04 -17.07 -35.63
C PRO A 39 2.24 -17.40 -34.36
N GLY A 40 2.06 -16.41 -33.49
CA GLY A 40 1.46 -16.56 -32.17
C GLY A 40 2.43 -17.02 -31.06
N GLN A 41 3.67 -17.41 -31.39
CA GLN A 41 4.70 -17.76 -30.40
C GLN A 41 5.62 -16.58 -30.03
N GLY A 42 5.29 -15.35 -30.48
CA GLY A 42 6.09 -14.15 -30.24
C GLY A 42 7.33 -14.05 -31.15
N GLY A 43 7.85 -12.83 -31.29
CA GLY A 43 9.04 -12.53 -32.10
C GLY A 43 8.73 -12.28 -33.58
N GLU A 44 9.76 -12.36 -34.42
CA GLU A 44 9.73 -12.02 -35.86
C GLU A 44 8.77 -12.88 -36.71
N ALA A 45 8.27 -14.00 -36.18
CA ALA A 45 7.27 -14.84 -36.85
C ALA A 45 5.85 -14.23 -36.83
N ASP A 46 5.60 -13.17 -36.06
CA ASP A 46 4.32 -12.47 -36.03
C ASP A 46 4.28 -11.38 -37.11
N ALA A 47 3.23 -11.37 -37.93
CA ALA A 47 3.08 -10.41 -39.03
C ALA A 47 2.76 -8.95 -38.60
N TYR A 48 2.59 -8.70 -37.31
CA TYR A 48 2.22 -7.39 -36.74
C TYR A 48 3.22 -6.95 -35.66
N LYS A 49 3.49 -5.65 -35.62
CA LYS A 49 4.35 -5.02 -34.60
C LYS A 49 3.51 -4.62 -33.40
N ARG A 50 3.77 -5.22 -32.23
CA ARG A 50 3.16 -4.82 -30.94
C ARG A 50 3.73 -3.48 -30.46
N ASP A 51 2.91 -2.67 -29.80
CA ASP A 51 3.42 -1.64 -28.89
C ASP A 51 3.69 -2.27 -27.52
N LEU A 52 4.93 -2.73 -27.34
CA LEU A 52 5.42 -3.33 -26.11
C LEU A 52 5.39 -2.37 -24.91
N ARG A 53 5.32 -1.04 -25.12
CA ARG A 53 5.23 -0.07 -24.03
C ARG A 53 3.81 -0.01 -23.46
N ALA A 54 2.80 0.02 -24.33
CA ALA A 54 1.41 0.00 -23.91
C ALA A 54 1.06 -1.33 -23.20
N GLU A 55 1.45 -2.46 -23.79
CA GLU A 55 1.25 -3.80 -23.23
C GLU A 55 1.90 -3.97 -21.83
N LEU A 56 3.11 -3.42 -21.65
CA LEU A 56 3.81 -3.44 -20.36
C LEU A 56 3.09 -2.61 -19.29
N LEU A 57 2.69 -1.37 -19.60
CA LEU A 57 2.01 -0.50 -18.64
C LEU A 57 0.65 -1.07 -18.20
N GLU A 58 -0.09 -1.69 -19.12
CA GLU A 58 -1.32 -2.41 -18.81
C GLU A 58 -1.06 -3.63 -17.90
N ALA A 59 -0.02 -4.42 -18.19
CA ALA A 59 0.36 -5.57 -17.37
C ALA A 59 0.80 -5.16 -15.96
N GLU A 60 1.53 -4.05 -15.82
CA GLU A 60 1.92 -3.48 -14.53
C GLU A 60 0.71 -2.98 -13.74
N ALA A 61 -0.23 -2.27 -14.37
CA ALA A 61 -1.46 -1.80 -13.74
C ALA A 61 -2.34 -2.98 -13.25
N ARG A 62 -2.56 -3.99 -14.10
CA ARG A 62 -3.28 -5.23 -13.75
C ARG A 62 -2.60 -5.98 -12.60
N HIS A 63 -1.28 -6.03 -12.56
CA HIS A 63 -0.52 -6.64 -11.46
C HIS A 63 -0.62 -5.84 -10.16
N ALA A 64 -0.57 -4.51 -10.23
CA ALA A 64 -0.72 -3.62 -9.08
C ALA A 64 -2.12 -3.73 -8.45
N ALA A 65 -3.18 -3.71 -9.27
CA ALA A 65 -4.56 -3.93 -8.81
C ALA A 65 -4.70 -5.29 -8.10
N LYS A 66 -4.24 -6.36 -8.75
CA LYS A 66 -4.26 -7.72 -8.19
C LYS A 66 -3.49 -7.84 -6.86
N LYS A 67 -2.39 -7.10 -6.69
CA LYS A 67 -1.64 -7.03 -5.42
C LYS A 67 -2.42 -6.28 -4.34
N ASN A 68 -3.18 -5.26 -4.71
CA ASN A 68 -4.03 -4.46 -3.81
C ASN A 68 -5.37 -5.14 -3.48
N GLY A 69 -5.66 -6.32 -4.05
CA GLY A 69 -6.88 -7.08 -3.81
C GLY A 69 -8.07 -6.70 -4.70
N THR A 70 -7.93 -5.68 -5.55
CA THR A 70 -8.95 -5.28 -6.52
C THR A 70 -8.77 -6.05 -7.84
N TYR A 71 -9.87 -6.61 -8.36
CA TYR A 71 -9.89 -7.15 -9.71
C TYR A 71 -10.24 -6.03 -10.70
N VAL A 72 -9.45 -5.90 -11.76
CA VAL A 72 -9.65 -4.93 -12.86
C VAL A 72 -9.85 -5.76 -14.12
N GLU A 73 -11.02 -5.62 -14.75
CA GLU A 73 -11.33 -6.26 -16.03
C GLU A 73 -10.55 -5.66 -17.20
N PRO A 74 -10.38 -6.41 -18.31
CA PRO A 74 -9.42 -6.04 -19.33
C PRO A 74 -9.73 -4.71 -20.05
N GLU A 75 -10.98 -4.25 -20.10
CA GLU A 75 -11.37 -2.97 -20.71
C GLU A 75 -11.43 -1.75 -19.76
N SER A 76 -11.45 -1.89 -18.44
CA SER A 76 -11.64 -0.73 -17.53
C SER A 76 -10.36 0.07 -17.23
N ALA A 77 -9.20 -0.37 -17.74
CA ALA A 77 -7.91 0.32 -17.59
C ALA A 77 -7.71 1.53 -18.55
N MET A 78 -8.76 1.97 -19.24
CA MET A 78 -8.72 3.09 -20.21
C MET A 78 -9.10 4.47 -19.66
N ASP A 79 -9.47 4.61 -18.38
CA ASP A 79 -9.66 5.94 -17.78
C ASP A 79 -8.32 6.65 -17.53
N THR A 80 -7.99 7.64 -18.35
CA THR A 80 -6.73 8.38 -18.27
C THR A 80 -6.80 9.58 -17.34
N SER A 81 -7.01 9.33 -16.05
CA SER A 81 -7.08 10.36 -14.99
C SER A 81 -5.71 10.97 -14.64
N GLY A 82 -5.25 11.92 -15.47
CA GLY A 82 -4.48 13.10 -15.05
C GLY A 82 -3.05 12.96 -14.50
N GLY A 83 -2.53 11.75 -14.25
CA GLY A 83 -1.21 11.54 -13.64
C GLY A 83 -0.05 12.22 -14.40
N SER A 84 0.53 13.28 -13.82
CA SER A 84 1.52 14.14 -14.49
C SER A 84 2.75 13.36 -14.97
N LYS A 85 2.94 13.33 -16.30
CA LYS A 85 4.04 12.63 -16.95
C LYS A 85 5.33 13.41 -16.77
N ARG A 86 6.20 12.98 -15.84
CA ARG A 86 7.62 13.32 -15.91
C ARG A 86 8.18 12.78 -17.23
N GLN A 87 8.41 13.67 -18.20
CA GLN A 87 9.22 13.34 -19.37
C GLN A 87 10.61 12.97 -18.87
N ILE A 88 11.13 11.83 -19.34
CA ILE A 88 12.53 11.47 -19.13
C ILE A 88 13.30 12.28 -20.15
N ASP A 89 14.01 13.30 -19.67
CA ASP A 89 14.72 14.24 -20.54
C ASP A 89 15.90 13.58 -21.25
N ALA A 90 16.22 14.06 -22.45
CA ALA A 90 17.24 13.47 -23.31
C ALA A 90 18.63 13.98 -22.93
N VAL A 91 19.27 13.31 -21.97
CA VAL A 91 20.57 13.66 -21.35
C VAL A 91 21.56 14.35 -22.31
N PRO A 92 21.75 15.69 -22.17
CA PRO A 92 22.90 16.37 -22.73
C PRO A 92 24.08 16.26 -21.74
N ALA A 93 25.29 16.02 -22.24
CA ALA A 93 26.49 16.01 -21.41
C ALA A 93 27.12 17.41 -21.34
N ALA A 94 27.07 18.04 -20.17
CA ALA A 94 27.77 19.28 -19.82
C ALA A 94 28.04 19.33 -18.30
N GLU A 95 28.91 20.24 -17.86
CA GLU A 95 29.46 20.35 -16.50
C GLU A 95 28.70 21.35 -15.59
N ASP A 96 28.89 21.17 -14.27
CA ASP A 96 28.69 22.09 -13.14
C ASP A 96 27.32 22.75 -12.86
N GLY A 97 27.04 22.95 -11.55
CA GLY A 97 25.89 23.73 -11.07
C GLY A 97 25.42 23.38 -9.65
N GLU A 98 26.10 23.86 -8.59
CA GLU A 98 25.59 23.74 -7.21
C GLU A 98 24.34 24.61 -6.93
N GLU A 99 23.97 25.50 -7.85
CA GLU A 99 22.87 26.47 -7.68
C GLU A 99 21.47 25.83 -7.61
N ASP A 100 21.27 24.69 -8.27
CA ASP A 100 19.96 24.04 -8.44
C ASP A 100 19.37 23.55 -7.10
N GLU A 101 20.20 23.09 -6.16
CA GLU A 101 19.70 22.60 -4.86
C GLU A 101 19.16 23.75 -3.99
N ALA A 102 19.73 24.96 -4.13
CA ALA A 102 19.23 26.15 -3.45
C ALA A 102 17.90 26.64 -4.04
N ALA A 103 17.76 26.59 -5.37
CA ALA A 103 16.50 26.90 -6.06
C ALA A 103 15.39 25.91 -5.70
N ALA A 104 15.70 24.60 -5.66
CA ALA A 104 14.77 23.55 -5.29
C ALA A 104 14.28 23.68 -3.83
N LYS A 105 15.18 24.04 -2.90
CA LYS A 105 14.83 24.29 -1.48
C LYS A 105 13.87 25.47 -1.33
N ARG A 106 14.10 26.58 -2.04
CA ARG A 106 13.21 27.76 -2.01
C ARG A 106 11.79 27.44 -2.48
N ARG A 107 11.65 26.80 -3.65
CA ARG A 107 10.33 26.39 -4.19
C ARG A 107 9.57 25.43 -3.28
N ARG A 108 10.29 24.58 -2.52
CA ARG A 108 9.66 23.67 -1.55
C ARG A 108 9.14 24.39 -0.30
N ILE A 109 9.79 25.47 0.13
CA ILE A 109 9.34 26.29 1.26
C ILE A 109 8.12 27.11 0.84
N GLU A 110 8.18 27.79 -0.30
CA GLU A 110 7.07 28.56 -0.88
C GLU A 110 5.77 27.75 -1.01
N VAL A 111 5.86 26.51 -1.50
CA VAL A 111 4.71 25.59 -1.56
C VAL A 111 4.21 25.19 -0.16
N LEU A 112 5.11 24.96 0.80
CA LEU A 112 4.70 24.62 2.17
C LEU A 112 4.03 25.80 2.90
N GLU A 113 4.43 27.04 2.62
CA GLU A 113 3.78 28.24 3.14
C GLU A 113 2.38 28.43 2.54
N GLN A 114 2.22 28.26 1.22
CA GLN A 114 0.92 28.37 0.54
C GLN A 114 -0.13 27.35 1.01
N TYR A 115 0.28 26.15 1.46
CA TYR A 115 -0.64 25.16 2.02
C TYR A 115 -0.74 25.20 3.55
N ARG A 116 0.11 25.97 4.25
CA ARG A 116 0.09 26.08 5.72
C ARG A 116 -1.22 26.68 6.23
N ASP A 117 -1.72 27.69 5.53
CA ASP A 117 -2.91 28.44 5.94
C ASP A 117 -4.23 27.73 5.54
N ILE A 118 -4.13 26.52 4.97
CA ILE A 118 -5.25 25.62 4.64
C ILE A 118 -5.33 24.45 5.65
N ASP A 119 -4.22 24.12 6.32
CA ASP A 119 -4.10 23.06 7.35
C ASP A 119 -4.13 23.64 8.79
N ALA A 120 -4.31 24.96 8.91
CA ALA A 120 -4.45 25.67 10.18
C ALA A 120 -5.91 25.66 10.64
N ASP A 121 -6.23 24.71 11.52
CA ASP A 121 -7.54 24.53 12.17
C ASP A 121 -7.96 25.78 12.97
N ASP A 122 -8.92 26.55 12.46
CA ASP A 122 -9.47 27.75 13.12
C ASP A 122 -10.73 27.40 13.92
N SER A 123 -10.52 27.08 15.20
CA SER A 123 -11.59 26.90 16.17
C SER A 123 -11.91 28.23 16.86
N SER A 124 -12.81 29.02 16.26
CA SER A 124 -13.27 30.30 16.81
C SER A 124 -14.79 30.51 16.59
N GLU A 125 -15.54 30.60 17.69
CA GLU A 125 -16.96 30.97 17.73
C GLU A 125 -17.11 32.36 18.36
N ASP A 126 -17.52 33.37 17.57
CA ASP A 126 -18.15 34.60 18.09
C ASP A 126 -19.02 35.31 17.01
N SER A 127 -19.80 36.32 17.44
CA SER A 127 -20.92 36.98 16.75
C SER A 127 -20.55 38.28 16.00
N GLY A 128 -21.31 38.67 14.94
CA GLY A 128 -20.96 39.88 14.15
C GLY A 128 -21.90 40.42 13.03
N SER A 129 -23.19 40.63 13.29
CA SER A 129 -24.07 41.73 12.77
C SER A 129 -23.88 42.43 11.37
N SER A 130 -24.89 42.26 10.48
CA SER A 130 -25.60 43.28 9.62
C SER A 130 -25.06 43.81 8.26
N ASP A 131 -26.03 44.35 7.48
CA ASP A 131 -26.05 45.17 6.22
C ASP A 131 -25.78 44.39 4.91
N GLU A 132 -26.69 44.32 3.89
CA GLU A 132 -27.41 45.30 3.01
C GLU A 132 -26.58 45.72 1.75
N ASP A 133 -27.13 45.78 0.51
CA ASP A 133 -28.53 45.64 0.01
C ASP A 133 -28.95 44.20 -0.46
N ASP A 134 -29.26 43.78 -1.72
CA ASP A 134 -29.04 44.25 -3.13
C ASP A 134 -30.16 43.74 -4.11
N GLU A 135 -30.24 44.23 -5.37
CA GLU A 135 -31.28 43.99 -6.43
C GLU A 135 -30.99 42.75 -7.35
N ASP A 136 -31.88 42.10 -8.16
CA ASP A 136 -33.33 42.23 -8.46
C ASP A 136 -33.87 40.92 -9.13
N GLU A 137 -35.04 40.39 -8.74
CA GLU A 137 -35.90 39.48 -9.56
C GLU A 137 -37.28 39.22 -8.86
N GLU A 138 -38.16 40.23 -8.85
CA GLU A 138 -39.47 40.18 -8.17
C GLU A 138 -40.56 39.43 -8.97
N ASP A 139 -40.83 38.16 -8.64
CA ASP A 139 -42.20 37.61 -8.49
C ASP A 139 -42.21 36.16 -7.92
N GLU A 140 -41.21 35.33 -8.23
CA GLU A 140 -41.18 33.92 -7.79
C GLU A 140 -40.63 33.70 -6.37
N THR A 141 -39.75 34.60 -5.90
CA THR A 141 -39.02 34.47 -4.61
C THR A 141 -39.92 34.51 -3.38
N ALA A 142 -40.99 35.31 -3.41
CA ALA A 142 -41.92 35.48 -2.29
C ALA A 142 -42.75 34.22 -1.97
N ALA A 143 -42.98 33.35 -2.96
CA ALA A 143 -43.60 32.04 -2.75
C ALA A 143 -42.62 31.08 -2.05
N LEU A 144 -41.38 31.04 -2.53
CA LEU A 144 -40.32 30.17 -2.02
C LEU A 144 -39.98 30.47 -0.55
N MET A 145 -39.94 31.75 -0.15
CA MET A 145 -39.66 32.13 1.24
C MET A 145 -40.70 31.59 2.23
N ARG A 146 -41.99 31.59 1.88
CA ARG A 146 -43.05 30.98 2.72
C ARG A 146 -42.95 29.45 2.80
N GLU A 147 -42.48 28.81 1.73
CA GLU A 147 -42.22 27.36 1.76
C GLU A 147 -41.00 27.04 2.63
N LEU A 148 -39.93 27.85 2.55
CA LEU A 148 -38.76 27.75 3.42
C LEU A 148 -39.09 28.00 4.90
N GLU A 149 -39.96 28.97 5.23
CA GLU A 149 -40.47 29.16 6.60
C GLU A 149 -41.21 27.93 7.13
N LYS A 150 -42.07 27.34 6.29
CA LYS A 150 -42.82 26.12 6.62
C LYS A 150 -41.88 24.94 6.85
N ILE A 151 -40.91 24.71 5.95
CA ILE A 151 -39.89 23.67 6.07
C ILE A 151 -39.02 23.91 7.32
N LYS A 152 -38.62 25.15 7.60
CA LYS A 152 -37.82 25.51 8.78
C LYS A 152 -38.58 25.23 10.08
N LYS A 153 -39.90 25.49 10.11
CA LYS A 153 -40.77 25.16 11.26
C LYS A 153 -40.94 23.65 11.44
N GLU A 154 -41.22 22.91 10.37
CA GLU A 154 -41.35 21.45 10.38
C GLU A 154 -40.05 20.77 10.84
N ARG A 155 -38.90 21.24 10.34
CA ARG A 155 -37.57 20.73 10.71
C ARG A 155 -37.17 21.10 12.15
N ALA A 156 -37.63 22.24 12.68
CA ALA A 156 -37.45 22.60 14.08
C ALA A 156 -38.30 21.71 15.02
N GLU A 157 -39.55 21.41 14.64
CA GLU A 157 -40.42 20.50 15.39
C GLU A 157 -39.87 19.05 15.37
N ALA A 158 -39.37 18.58 14.22
CA ALA A 158 -38.68 17.30 14.11
C ALA A 158 -37.40 17.23 14.98
N LYS A 159 -36.54 18.27 14.96
CA LYS A 159 -35.34 18.32 15.80
C LYS A 159 -35.69 18.35 17.29
N ALA A 160 -36.68 19.16 17.70
CA ALA A 160 -37.11 19.22 19.10
C ALA A 160 -37.63 17.86 19.60
N LYS A 161 -38.26 17.06 18.72
CA LYS A 161 -38.66 15.69 19.04
C LYS A 161 -37.47 14.73 19.18
N GLU A 162 -36.51 14.77 18.24
CA GLU A 162 -35.28 13.96 18.30
C GLU A 162 -34.46 14.28 19.57
N GLU A 163 -34.38 15.56 19.94
CA GLU A 163 -33.66 16.04 21.12
C GLU A 163 -34.33 15.60 22.43
N ALA A 164 -35.67 15.57 22.48
CA ALA A 164 -36.44 15.01 23.60
C ALA A 164 -36.32 13.47 23.69
N GLU A 165 -36.26 12.77 22.55
CA GLU A 165 -36.07 11.32 22.49
C GLU A 165 -34.67 10.93 22.99
N ARG A 166 -33.62 11.65 22.55
CA ARG A 166 -32.24 11.49 23.05
C ARG A 166 -32.09 11.81 24.54
N ALA A 167 -32.77 12.85 25.03
CA ALA A 167 -32.77 13.18 26.46
C ALA A 167 -33.36 12.03 27.31
N ALA A 168 -34.44 11.39 26.84
CA ALA A 168 -35.01 10.22 27.49
C ALA A 168 -34.06 9.00 27.46
N GLU A 169 -33.38 8.74 26.33
CA GLU A 169 -32.35 7.69 26.23
C GLU A 169 -31.18 7.92 27.20
N GLU A 170 -30.78 9.18 27.43
CA GLU A 170 -29.75 9.53 28.41
C GLU A 170 -30.22 9.39 29.86
N GLU A 171 -31.50 9.66 30.15
CA GLU A 171 -32.09 9.42 31.48
C GLU A 171 -32.23 7.92 31.76
N GLU A 172 -32.71 7.10 30.82
CA GLU A 172 -32.75 5.63 30.97
C GLU A 172 -31.35 5.04 31.20
N GLN A 173 -30.33 5.51 30.46
CA GLN A 173 -28.95 5.07 30.68
C GLN A 173 -28.42 5.45 32.07
N ARG A 174 -28.75 6.65 32.58
CA ARG A 174 -28.40 7.07 33.94
C ARG A 174 -29.10 6.22 35.00
N GLU A 175 -30.37 5.85 34.82
CA GLU A 175 -31.06 4.94 35.75
C GLU A 175 -30.42 3.53 35.75
N ILE A 176 -30.09 3.00 34.56
CA ILE A 176 -29.40 1.72 34.41
C ILE A 176 -28.04 1.74 35.12
N ASP A 177 -27.24 2.79 34.94
CA ASP A 177 -25.92 2.91 35.57
C ASP A 177 -26.00 3.17 37.09
N VAL A 178 -27.00 3.89 37.59
CA VAL A 178 -27.24 4.02 39.03
C VAL A 178 -27.66 2.69 39.66
N ALA A 179 -28.54 1.93 39.00
CA ALA A 179 -29.00 0.63 39.49
C ALA A 179 -27.94 -0.49 39.40
N ARG A 180 -27.10 -0.45 38.36
CA ARG A 180 -26.11 -1.50 38.04
C ARG A 180 -24.70 -1.18 38.51
N GLY A 181 -24.33 0.10 38.57
CA GLY A 181 -23.01 0.59 38.94
C GLY A 181 -22.67 0.46 40.42
N ASN A 182 -23.65 0.11 41.28
CA ASN A 182 -23.39 -0.23 42.68
C ASN A 182 -23.11 -1.75 42.86
N PRO A 183 -21.84 -2.17 43.08
CA PRO A 183 -21.50 -3.57 43.27
C PRO A 183 -21.91 -4.14 44.64
N LEU A 184 -22.27 -3.29 45.61
CA LEU A 184 -22.70 -3.73 46.95
C LEU A 184 -24.17 -4.20 46.98
N LEU A 185 -25.00 -3.72 46.05
CA LEU A 185 -26.39 -4.17 45.90
C LEU A 185 -26.50 -5.40 44.98
N ASN A 186 -25.55 -5.57 44.07
CA ASN A 186 -25.53 -6.67 43.10
C ASN A 186 -24.72 -7.88 43.63
N SER A 187 -25.20 -8.48 44.73
CA SER A 187 -24.59 -9.62 45.43
C SER A 187 -24.30 -10.82 44.52
N ARG A 188 -23.10 -10.84 43.94
CA ARG A 188 -22.50 -12.00 43.26
C ARG A 188 -21.43 -12.58 44.17
N ASP A 189 -21.43 -13.90 44.36
CA ASP A 189 -20.44 -14.56 45.22
C ASP A 189 -19.03 -14.48 44.61
N PHE A 190 -18.27 -13.45 45.01
CA PHE A 190 -16.88 -13.22 44.60
C PHE A 190 -15.87 -14.21 45.23
N ALA A 191 -16.28 -15.47 45.39
CA ALA A 191 -15.41 -16.58 45.74
C ALA A 191 -14.46 -16.88 44.56
N MET A 192 -13.37 -16.12 44.46
CA MET A 192 -12.32 -16.31 43.45
C MET A 192 -11.74 -17.73 43.56
N LYS A 193 -12.23 -18.63 42.70
CA LYS A 193 -11.70 -19.99 42.56
C LYS A 193 -10.28 -19.90 42.02
N ARG A 194 -9.31 -19.98 42.94
CA ARG A 194 -7.87 -20.04 42.66
C ARG A 194 -7.63 -21.10 41.58
N ARG A 195 -7.18 -20.66 40.41
CA ARG A 195 -7.03 -21.55 39.25
C ARG A 195 -5.81 -22.43 39.45
N TRP A 196 -5.79 -23.61 38.83
CA TRP A 196 -4.58 -24.43 38.79
C TRP A 196 -3.42 -23.70 38.08
N ASP A 197 -3.73 -22.86 37.09
CA ASP A 197 -2.83 -21.92 36.40
C ASP A 197 -2.21 -20.83 37.33
N ASP A 198 -2.80 -20.61 38.51
CA ASP A 198 -2.52 -19.42 39.33
C ASP A 198 -1.20 -19.56 40.10
N ASP A 199 -0.82 -20.79 40.48
CA ASP A 199 0.42 -21.11 41.22
C ASP A 199 1.64 -21.35 40.30
N VAL A 200 1.73 -20.55 39.23
CA VAL A 200 2.79 -20.66 38.21
C VAL A 200 3.58 -19.36 38.14
N VAL A 201 4.88 -19.42 38.44
CA VAL A 201 5.79 -18.26 38.58
C VAL A 201 6.00 -17.45 37.30
N PHE A 202 5.60 -17.97 36.13
CA PHE A 202 5.61 -17.25 34.86
C PHE A 202 4.24 -17.33 34.20
N LYS A 203 3.67 -16.19 33.78
CA LYS A 203 2.45 -16.12 32.97
C LYS A 203 2.78 -15.69 31.54
N ASN A 204 2.00 -16.14 30.56
CA ASN A 204 1.85 -15.53 29.23
C ASN A 204 3.15 -15.29 28.40
N GLN A 205 4.22 -16.07 28.62
CA GLN A 205 5.55 -15.82 28.01
C GLN A 205 5.54 -15.66 26.47
N ALA A 206 4.66 -16.38 25.77
CA ALA A 206 4.56 -16.38 24.30
C ALA A 206 3.52 -15.38 23.74
N ARG A 207 2.90 -14.55 24.58
CA ARG A 207 1.87 -13.59 24.14
C ARG A 207 2.49 -12.55 23.20
N GLY A 208 2.10 -12.58 21.93
CA GLY A 208 2.63 -11.68 20.89
C GLY A 208 3.93 -12.15 20.22
N THR A 209 4.39 -13.39 20.44
CA THR A 209 5.59 -13.89 19.74
C THR A 209 5.29 -14.45 18.34
N GLU A 210 4.01 -14.67 18.00
CA GLU A 210 3.62 -15.39 16.78
C GLU A 210 4.20 -14.78 15.49
N ASP A 211 4.12 -13.46 15.35
CA ASP A 211 4.43 -12.78 14.09
C ASP A 211 5.92 -12.71 13.80
N ARG A 212 6.78 -12.92 14.81
CA ARG A 212 8.25 -12.95 14.66
C ARG A 212 8.72 -13.99 13.64
N ASN A 213 7.99 -15.11 13.53
CA ASN A 213 8.30 -16.20 12.59
C ASN A 213 7.40 -16.20 11.34
N LYS A 214 6.41 -15.28 11.24
CA LYS A 214 5.51 -15.17 10.06
C LYS A 214 6.07 -14.27 8.96
N LYS A 215 7.03 -13.39 9.26
CA LYS A 215 7.65 -12.48 8.29
C LYS A 215 8.38 -13.26 7.18
N LYS A 216 8.11 -12.89 5.92
CA LYS A 216 8.72 -13.50 4.72
C LYS A 216 9.92 -12.67 4.27
N GLU A 217 10.95 -12.60 5.10
CA GLU A 217 12.18 -11.86 4.80
C GLU A 217 13.14 -12.72 3.95
N PHE A 218 13.60 -12.19 2.81
CA PHE A 218 14.68 -12.80 2.04
C PHE A 218 16.01 -12.15 2.41
N ILE A 219 16.97 -12.97 2.84
CA ILE A 219 18.32 -12.53 3.23
C ILE A 219 19.31 -13.10 2.21
N ASN A 220 20.06 -12.22 1.54
CA ASN A 220 21.13 -12.58 0.61
C ASN A 220 22.41 -13.03 1.35
N ASP A 221 22.27 -14.03 2.21
CA ASP A 221 23.34 -14.59 3.05
C ASP A 221 23.10 -16.09 3.24
N MET A 222 24.04 -16.91 2.75
CA MET A 222 23.92 -18.37 2.76
C MET A 222 24.00 -19.01 4.15
N LEU A 223 24.42 -18.27 5.19
CA LEU A 223 24.52 -18.73 6.58
C LEU A 223 23.45 -18.10 7.48
N ARG A 224 23.12 -16.81 7.26
CA ARG A 224 22.13 -16.06 8.06
C ARG A 224 20.71 -16.12 7.50
N SER A 225 20.51 -16.65 6.29
CA SER A 225 19.16 -16.95 5.76
C SER A 225 18.42 -17.94 6.66
N ASP A 226 17.11 -17.74 6.81
CA ASP A 226 16.23 -18.62 7.57
C ASP A 226 16.18 -20.04 7.01
N PHE A 227 16.45 -20.22 5.71
CA PHE A 227 16.65 -21.54 5.13
C PHE A 227 17.82 -22.28 5.81
N HIS A 228 18.95 -21.61 6.00
CA HIS A 228 20.14 -22.19 6.62
C HIS A 228 19.93 -22.45 8.12
N LYS A 229 19.29 -21.52 8.84
CA LYS A 229 18.91 -21.72 10.26
C LYS A 229 18.03 -22.97 10.43
N LYS A 230 17.00 -23.11 9.59
CA LYS A 230 16.07 -24.26 9.59
C LYS A 230 16.74 -25.55 9.14
N PHE A 231 17.70 -25.48 8.20
CA PHE A 231 18.51 -26.63 7.79
C PHE A 231 19.39 -27.12 8.93
N MET A 232 20.18 -26.23 9.54
CA MET A 232 21.07 -26.61 10.65
C MET A 232 20.29 -27.14 11.85
N SER A 233 19.19 -26.47 12.25
CA SER A 233 18.32 -26.96 13.33
C SER A 233 17.60 -28.29 13.04
N LYS A 234 17.64 -28.80 11.81
CA LYS A 234 17.05 -30.08 11.41
C LYS A 234 18.08 -31.21 11.26
N TYR A 235 19.29 -30.88 10.79
CA TYR A 235 20.33 -31.86 10.45
C TYR A 235 21.52 -31.87 11.43
N VAL A 236 21.59 -30.89 12.33
CA VAL A 236 22.52 -30.82 13.47
C VAL A 236 21.67 -30.70 14.75
N ARG A 237 22.05 -31.40 15.81
CA ARG A 237 21.31 -31.49 17.09
C ARG A 237 22.24 -31.22 18.26
#